data_AF-A0A1H2VX72-F1
#
_entry.id   AF-A0A1H2VX72-F1
#
_cell.length_a   1.000
_cell.length_b   1.000
_cell.length_c   1.000
_cell.angle_alpha   90.00
_cell.angle_beta   90.00
_cell.angle_gamma   90.00
#
_symmetry.space_group_name_H-M   'P 1'
#
loop_
_entity.id
_entity.type
_entity.pdbx_description
1 polymer ?
#
loop_
_entity_poly.entity_id
_entity_poly.type
_entity_poly.pdbx_seq_one_letter_code
_entity_poly.pdbx_strand_id
1 'polypeptide(L)'
;MTKAVAILGSSGGNLYNLGGKDPESLLGELVRQIKAAGMELAAIQFIGAEASMDTARPDTKAALWTWNGTEPQVIFRGTLEEVNREAVLEDEKIAGLIDEGKVDGLILASCDPKGANRRAMETAAEQKLAATGTGGTSMALAQSMGLNVVAVSGTTGTTNRTRAIANVFALARFWKLSYRPAMNGGCHH
;
A
#
# COMPACT_ATOMS: atom_id res chain seq x y z
N MET A 1 -11.43 -1.08 19.96
CA MET A 1 -10.00 -1.18 19.61
C MET A 1 -9.79 -0.45 18.30
N THR A 2 -8.76 0.38 18.21
CA THR A 2 -8.36 1.07 16.98
C THR A 2 -7.97 0.02 15.94
N LYS A 3 -8.33 0.24 14.67
CA LYS A 3 -7.97 -0.67 13.58
C LYS A 3 -6.63 -0.27 12.98
N ALA A 4 -5.73 -1.23 12.83
CA ALA A 4 -4.41 -1.01 12.27
C ALA A 4 -4.35 -1.53 10.82
N VAL A 5 -3.75 -0.75 9.92
CA VAL A 5 -3.58 -1.13 8.51
C VAL A 5 -2.12 -1.16 8.12
N ALA A 6 -1.77 -1.96 7.11
CA ALA A 6 -0.48 -1.89 6.42
C ALA A 6 -0.68 -1.53 4.94
N ILE A 7 0.29 -0.80 4.38
CA ILE A 7 0.31 -0.45 2.95
C ILE A 7 1.37 -1.30 2.25
N LEU A 8 0.96 -2.08 1.25
CA LEU A 8 1.86 -2.92 0.45
C LEU A 8 1.76 -2.52 -1.01
N GLY A 9 2.87 -2.29 -1.69
CA GLY A 9 2.78 -1.88 -3.08
C GLY A 9 4.08 -1.59 -3.81
N SER A 10 3.89 -1.13 -5.04
CA SER A 10 4.94 -0.57 -5.86
C SER A 10 4.39 0.57 -6.70
N SER A 11 5.26 1.44 -7.21
CA SER A 11 4.90 2.45 -8.21
C SER A 11 4.67 1.84 -9.60
N GLY A 12 4.56 0.52 -9.74
CA GLY A 12 4.52 -0.18 -11.01
C GLY A 12 3.22 -0.09 -11.82
N GLY A 13 3.32 -0.42 -13.11
CA GLY A 13 2.20 -0.46 -14.04
C GLY A 13 1.53 0.91 -14.25
N ASN A 14 0.21 0.90 -14.44
CA ASN A 14 -0.57 2.13 -14.62
C ASN A 14 -0.51 3.09 -13.42
N LEU A 15 -0.18 2.60 -12.22
CA LEU A 15 -0.06 3.45 -11.05
C LEU A 15 1.07 4.46 -11.21
N TYR A 16 2.18 4.10 -11.88
CA TYR A 16 3.33 4.97 -12.12
C TYR A 16 2.91 6.34 -12.67
N ASN A 17 2.23 6.33 -13.81
CA ASN A 17 1.83 7.53 -14.53
C ASN A 17 0.71 8.32 -13.83
N LEU A 18 -0.02 7.70 -12.92
CA LEU A 18 -1.23 8.24 -12.30
C LEU A 18 -1.03 8.65 -10.84
N GLY A 19 0.22 8.69 -10.38
CA GLY A 19 0.62 9.22 -9.07
C GLY A 19 1.69 8.40 -8.35
N GLY A 20 1.99 7.19 -8.82
CA GLY A 20 3.05 6.33 -8.29
C GLY A 20 4.47 6.86 -8.53
N LYS A 21 4.66 7.74 -9.53
CA LYS A 21 5.92 8.47 -9.74
C LYS A 21 6.28 9.43 -8.60
N ASP A 22 5.32 9.74 -7.73
CA ASP A 22 5.51 10.52 -6.51
C ASP A 22 5.01 9.71 -5.29
N PRO A 23 5.83 8.77 -4.79
CA PRO A 23 5.47 7.94 -3.65
C PRO A 23 5.17 8.73 -2.39
N GLU A 24 5.85 9.87 -2.18
CA GLU A 24 5.66 10.74 -1.02
C GLU A 24 4.23 11.29 -0.99
N SER A 25 3.76 11.86 -2.11
CA SER A 25 2.40 12.34 -2.25
C SER A 25 1.36 11.21 -2.10
N LEU A 26 1.60 10.05 -2.73
CA LEU A 26 0.69 8.91 -2.67
C LEU A 26 0.54 8.36 -1.24
N LEU A 27 1.66 8.06 -0.59
CA LEU A 27 1.69 7.51 0.76
C LEU A 27 1.20 8.55 1.78
N GLY A 28 1.55 9.82 1.59
CA GLY A 28 1.07 10.93 2.43
C GLY A 28 -0.44 11.09 2.41
N GLU A 29 -1.08 10.98 1.24
CA GLU A 29 -2.54 11.00 1.15
C GLU A 29 -3.17 9.76 1.82
N LEU A 30 -2.59 8.57 1.66
CA LEU A 30 -3.05 7.38 2.37
C LEU A 30 -2.98 7.54 3.90
N VAL A 31 -1.81 7.96 4.41
CA VAL A 31 -1.60 8.24 5.84
C VAL A 31 -2.63 9.23 6.37
N ARG A 32 -2.87 10.32 5.63
CA ARG A 32 -3.86 11.35 6.01
C ARG A 32 -5.26 10.75 6.13
N GLN A 33 -5.70 9.98 5.15
CA GLN A 33 -7.05 9.40 5.16
C GLN A 33 -7.19 8.31 6.24
N ILE A 34 -6.18 7.45 6.43
CA ILE A 34 -6.14 6.44 7.51
C ILE A 34 -6.35 7.12 8.87
N LYS A 35 -5.57 8.17 9.17
CA LYS A 35 -5.71 8.95 10.40
C LYS A 35 -7.10 9.58 10.53
N ALA A 36 -7.66 10.13 9.44
CA ALA A 36 -8.99 10.72 9.42
C ALA A 36 -10.13 9.70 9.65
N ALA A 37 -9.89 8.42 9.38
CA ALA A 37 -10.81 7.33 9.68
C ALA A 37 -10.68 6.77 11.11
N GLY A 38 -9.78 7.34 11.93
CA GLY A 38 -9.49 6.82 13.27
C GLY A 38 -8.82 5.45 13.22
N MET A 39 -8.04 5.17 12.18
CA MET A 39 -7.22 3.97 12.04
C MET A 39 -5.74 4.32 12.30
N GLU A 40 -4.96 3.30 12.64
CA GLU A 40 -3.50 3.38 12.78
C GLU A 40 -2.82 2.79 11.54
N LEU A 41 -1.66 3.33 11.19
CA LEU A 41 -0.79 2.74 10.18
C LEU A 41 0.32 1.96 10.90
N ALA A 42 0.33 0.65 10.71
CA ALA A 42 1.30 -0.25 11.33
C ALA A 42 2.60 -0.32 10.53
N ALA A 43 2.50 -0.41 9.20
CA ALA A 43 3.66 -0.55 8.32
C ALA A 43 3.39 -0.05 6.91
N ILE A 44 4.48 0.30 6.22
CA ILE A 44 4.52 0.53 4.77
C ILE A 44 5.62 -0.35 4.20
N GLN A 45 5.35 -1.01 3.08
CA GLN A 45 6.36 -1.52 2.17
C GLN A 45 5.98 -1.10 0.77
N PHE A 46 6.67 -0.09 0.25
CA PHE A 46 6.39 0.45 -1.08
C PHE A 46 7.66 0.64 -1.90
N ILE A 47 7.69 0.04 -3.09
CA ILE A 47 8.83 0.16 -4.02
C ILE A 47 8.54 1.27 -5.02
N GLY A 48 9.29 2.37 -4.95
CA GLY A 48 9.23 3.46 -5.92
C GLY A 48 10.34 3.35 -6.96
N ALA A 49 10.03 2.84 -8.16
CA ALA A 49 10.96 2.81 -9.30
C ALA A 49 10.89 4.12 -10.13
N GLU A 50 12.00 4.51 -10.78
CA GLU A 50 12.09 5.66 -11.70
C GLU A 50 11.53 5.38 -13.11
N ALA A 51 11.01 4.18 -13.34
CA ALA A 51 10.31 3.79 -14.56
C ALA A 51 9.08 2.95 -14.22
N SER A 52 8.14 2.85 -15.16
CA SER A 52 7.04 1.87 -15.04
C SER A 52 7.62 0.46 -14.94
N MET A 53 7.07 -0.38 -14.06
CA MET A 53 7.45 -1.79 -13.96
C MET A 53 7.24 -2.57 -15.26
N ASP A 54 6.43 -2.07 -16.20
CA ASP A 54 6.28 -2.66 -17.54
C ASP A 54 7.56 -2.52 -18.40
N THR A 55 8.39 -1.51 -18.11
CA THR A 55 9.63 -1.21 -18.85
C THR A 55 10.87 -1.21 -17.96
N ALA A 56 10.70 -1.37 -16.65
CA ALA A 56 11.78 -1.39 -15.68
C ALA A 56 12.66 -2.62 -15.89
N ARG A 57 13.96 -2.39 -15.73
CA ARG A 57 15.03 -3.39 -15.79
C ARG A 57 15.61 -3.59 -14.39
N PRO A 58 16.34 -4.70 -14.16
CA PRO A 58 16.98 -4.94 -12.86
C PRO A 58 17.86 -3.77 -12.37
N ASP A 59 18.51 -3.05 -13.28
CA ASP A 59 19.38 -1.89 -13.03
C ASP A 59 18.62 -0.55 -12.92
N THR A 60 17.30 -0.54 -13.10
CA THR A 60 16.48 0.67 -12.95
C THR A 60 16.58 1.19 -11.53
N LYS A 61 16.81 2.49 -11.37
CA LYS A 61 16.88 3.10 -10.04
C LYS A 61 15.53 2.99 -9.32
N ALA A 62 15.59 2.63 -8.05
CA ALA A 62 14.43 2.50 -7.20
C ALA A 62 14.74 2.89 -5.74
N ALA A 63 13.67 3.05 -4.96
CA ALA A 63 13.74 3.31 -3.53
C ALA A 63 12.72 2.44 -2.78
N LEU A 64 13.11 1.94 -1.61
CA LEU A 64 12.23 1.26 -0.67
C LEU A 64 11.70 2.26 0.36
N TRP A 65 10.38 2.39 0.43
CA TRP A 65 9.67 3.24 1.38
C TRP A 65 9.04 2.40 2.50
N THR A 66 9.22 2.85 3.74
CA THR A 66 8.66 2.25 4.95
C THR A 66 8.05 3.27 5.88
N TRP A 67 7.51 2.80 7.01
CA TRP A 67 6.87 3.62 8.03
C TRP A 67 7.74 3.73 9.28
N ASN A 68 8.02 4.96 9.73
CA ASN A 68 8.78 5.20 10.96
C ASN A 68 7.91 5.50 12.20
N GLY A 69 6.58 5.42 12.06
CA GLY A 69 5.63 5.80 13.11
C GLY A 69 5.01 7.18 12.92
N THR A 70 5.65 8.08 12.14
CA THR A 70 5.17 9.45 11.94
C THR A 70 4.86 9.76 10.48
N GLU A 71 5.75 9.38 9.57
CA GLU A 71 5.67 9.67 8.13
C GLU A 71 6.29 8.56 7.27
N PRO A 72 5.92 8.47 5.98
CA PRO A 72 6.60 7.58 5.04
C PRO A 72 8.05 8.03 4.84
N GLN A 73 9.00 7.10 4.89
CA GLN A 73 10.41 7.41 4.71
C GLN A 73 11.09 6.44 3.76
N VAL A 74 12.13 6.88 3.07
CA VAL A 74 13.00 6.01 2.29
C VAL A 74 14.07 5.41 3.20
N ILE A 75 14.17 4.09 3.25
CA ILE A 75 15.21 3.38 4.02
C ILE A 75 16.34 2.83 3.15
N PHE A 76 16.10 2.66 1.84
CA PHE A 76 17.09 2.13 0.92
C PHE A 76 16.90 2.70 -0.49
N ARG A 77 18.01 2.98 -1.18
CA ARG A 77 18.06 3.41 -2.58
C ARG A 77 19.10 2.59 -3.31
N GLY A 78 18.77 2.10 -4.50
CA GLY A 78 19.66 1.27 -5.29
C GLY A 78 19.02 0.94 -6.63
N THR A 79 19.49 -0.16 -7.23
CA THR A 79 18.82 -0.75 -8.38
C THR A 79 17.52 -1.43 -7.96
N LEU A 80 16.62 -1.69 -8.91
CA LEU A 80 15.35 -2.39 -8.66
C LEU A 80 15.61 -3.79 -8.10
N GLU A 81 16.65 -4.48 -8.58
CA GLU A 81 17.06 -5.77 -8.03
C GLU A 81 17.50 -5.66 -6.56
N GLU A 82 18.35 -4.67 -6.22
CA GLU A 82 18.77 -4.43 -4.84
C GLU A 82 17.60 -4.08 -3.94
N VAL A 83 16.74 -3.18 -4.40
CA VAL A 83 15.54 -2.75 -3.67
C VAL A 83 14.56 -3.91 -3.46
N ASN A 84 14.38 -4.79 -4.44
CA ASN A 84 13.55 -5.98 -4.29
C ASN A 84 14.10 -6.93 -3.22
N ARG A 85 15.43 -7.09 -3.10
CA ARG A 85 16.04 -7.90 -2.04
C ARG A 85 15.78 -7.32 -0.65
N GLU A 86 15.95 -6.01 -0.50
CA GLU A 86 15.64 -5.32 0.76
C GLU A 86 14.14 -5.35 1.08
N ALA A 87 13.29 -5.27 0.06
CA ALA A 87 11.84 -5.33 0.23
C ALA A 87 11.38 -6.68 0.79
N VAL A 88 12.04 -7.80 0.43
CA VAL A 88 11.73 -9.12 1.00
C VAL A 88 12.05 -9.17 2.51
N LEU A 89 13.10 -8.49 2.96
CA LEU A 89 13.41 -8.41 4.40
C LEU A 89 12.34 -7.62 5.16
N GLU A 90 11.80 -6.58 4.55
CA GLU A 90 10.70 -5.81 5.12
C GLU A 90 9.37 -6.59 5.09
N ASP A 91 9.12 -7.35 4.03
CA ASP A 91 7.95 -8.23 3.88
C ASP A 91 7.84 -9.24 5.02
N GLU A 92 8.95 -9.89 5.41
CA GLU A 92 8.97 -10.81 6.55
C GLU A 92 8.64 -10.11 7.88
N LYS A 93 9.06 -8.85 8.07
CA LYS A 93 8.69 -8.08 9.28
C LYS A 93 7.20 -7.78 9.30
N ILE A 94 6.62 -7.39 8.16
CA ILE A 94 5.18 -7.11 8.07
C ILE A 94 4.37 -8.39 8.26
N ALA A 95 4.82 -9.51 7.71
CA ALA A 95 4.22 -10.82 7.95
C ALA A 95 4.18 -11.14 9.46
N GLY A 96 5.29 -10.91 10.18
CA GLY A 96 5.33 -11.06 11.63
C GLY A 96 4.35 -10.13 12.37
N LEU A 97 4.18 -8.88 11.94
CA LEU A 97 3.18 -7.98 12.51
C LEU A 97 1.74 -8.48 12.27
N ILE A 98 1.48 -9.09 11.12
CA ILE A 98 0.19 -9.71 10.83
C ILE A 98 -0.04 -10.92 11.74
N ASP A 99 0.95 -11.80 11.89
CA ASP A 99 0.89 -12.97 12.79
C ASP A 99 0.64 -12.59 14.26
N GLU A 100 1.24 -11.49 14.71
CA GLU A 100 1.03 -10.96 16.05
C GLU A 100 -0.33 -10.25 16.23
N GLY A 101 -1.15 -10.16 15.17
CA GLY A 101 -2.45 -9.48 15.19
C GLY A 101 -2.33 -7.96 15.30
N LYS A 102 -1.18 -7.38 14.93
CA LYS A 102 -0.93 -5.93 14.92
C LYS A 102 -1.41 -5.24 13.64
N VAL A 103 -1.90 -6.00 12.68
CA VAL A 103 -2.47 -5.51 11.41
C VAL A 103 -3.84 -6.14 11.20
N ASP A 104 -4.88 -5.31 11.10
CA ASP A 104 -6.26 -5.74 10.86
C ASP A 104 -6.63 -5.77 9.37
N GLY A 105 -5.90 -5.05 8.53
CA GLY A 105 -6.22 -4.95 7.10
C GLY A 105 -5.10 -4.37 6.25
N LEU A 106 -5.26 -4.50 4.93
CA LEU A 106 -4.26 -4.12 3.95
C LEU A 106 -4.80 -3.10 2.95
N ILE A 107 -3.95 -2.14 2.58
CA ILE A 107 -4.13 -1.30 1.40
C ILE A 107 -3.07 -1.66 0.37
N LEU A 108 -3.50 -2.24 -0.74
CA LEU A 108 -2.66 -2.74 -1.81
C LEU A 108 -2.54 -1.68 -2.92
N ALA A 109 -1.32 -1.28 -3.26
CA ALA A 109 -1.05 -0.31 -4.31
C ALA A 109 -0.18 -0.96 -5.38
N SER A 110 -0.80 -1.68 -6.33
CA SER A 110 -0.06 -2.44 -7.36
C SER A 110 1.05 -3.33 -6.74
N CYS A 111 0.68 -4.05 -5.68
CA CYS A 111 1.59 -4.97 -5.00
C CYS A 111 1.99 -6.14 -5.89
N ASP A 112 3.09 -6.79 -5.53
CA ASP A 112 3.56 -8.05 -6.12
C ASP A 112 3.36 -9.20 -5.13
N PRO A 113 2.21 -9.92 -5.17
CA PRO A 113 1.90 -10.99 -4.23
C PRO A 113 2.75 -12.25 -4.40
N LYS A 114 3.55 -12.34 -5.48
CA LYS A 114 4.39 -13.51 -5.77
C LYS A 114 5.88 -13.27 -5.52
N GLY A 115 6.30 -12.01 -5.48
CA GLY A 115 7.67 -11.60 -5.20
C GLY A 115 7.74 -10.77 -3.92
N ALA A 116 7.91 -9.46 -4.07
CA ALA A 116 8.31 -8.58 -2.98
C ALA A 116 7.34 -8.55 -1.78
N ASN A 117 6.04 -8.78 -1.98
CA ASN A 117 5.03 -8.74 -0.91
C ASN A 117 4.48 -10.13 -0.55
N ARG A 118 5.17 -11.21 -0.94
CA ARG A 118 4.61 -12.57 -0.90
C ARG A 118 4.22 -13.00 0.52
N ARG A 119 5.12 -12.85 1.50
CA ARG A 119 4.93 -13.37 2.85
C ARG A 119 3.83 -12.62 3.59
N ALA A 120 3.83 -11.29 3.53
CA ALA A 120 2.76 -10.51 4.14
C ALA A 120 1.40 -10.84 3.50
N MET A 121 1.36 -11.09 2.19
CA MET A 121 0.13 -11.48 1.48
C MET A 121 -0.34 -12.89 1.87
N GLU A 122 0.57 -13.88 1.97
CA GLU A 122 0.27 -15.23 2.43
C GLU A 122 -0.32 -15.21 3.85
N THR A 123 0.37 -14.58 4.79
CA THR A 123 -0.08 -14.49 6.18
C THR A 123 -1.42 -13.75 6.32
N ALA A 124 -1.60 -12.64 5.58
CA ALA A 124 -2.87 -11.92 5.57
C ALA A 124 -4.02 -12.76 4.98
N ALA A 125 -3.73 -13.61 4.00
CA ALA A 125 -4.73 -14.49 3.40
C ALA A 125 -5.17 -15.60 4.37
N GLU A 126 -4.23 -16.22 5.08
CA GLU A 126 -4.50 -17.24 6.10
C GLU A 126 -5.43 -16.70 7.19
N GLN A 127 -5.19 -15.46 7.62
CA GLN A 127 -6.02 -14.76 8.60
C GLN A 127 -7.27 -14.08 8.01
N LYS A 128 -7.45 -14.14 6.69
CA LYS A 128 -8.57 -13.54 5.95
C LYS A 128 -8.75 -12.05 6.22
N LEU A 129 -7.63 -11.31 6.29
CA LEU A 129 -7.65 -9.87 6.53
C LEU A 129 -8.43 -9.14 5.44
N ALA A 130 -9.03 -8.01 5.82
CA ALA A 130 -9.69 -7.12 4.87
C ALA A 130 -8.66 -6.42 4.00
N ALA A 131 -8.86 -6.44 2.67
CA ALA A 131 -7.97 -5.80 1.71
C ALA A 131 -8.73 -4.87 0.77
N THR A 132 -8.11 -3.74 0.47
CA THR A 132 -8.57 -2.79 -0.53
C THR A 132 -7.38 -2.38 -1.39
N GLY A 133 -7.57 -1.89 -2.60
CA GLY A 133 -6.41 -1.47 -3.37
C GLY A 133 -6.61 -1.25 -4.85
N THR A 134 -5.49 -1.12 -5.55
CA THR A 134 -5.38 -0.91 -6.98
C THR A 134 -4.54 -2.00 -7.66
N GLY A 135 -4.69 -2.13 -8.98
CA GLY A 135 -3.98 -3.11 -9.79
C GLY A 135 -4.83 -4.37 -9.98
N GLY A 136 -5.50 -4.48 -11.12
CA GLY A 136 -6.49 -5.55 -11.37
C GLY A 136 -5.91 -6.95 -11.16
N THR A 137 -4.71 -7.21 -11.68
CA THR A 137 -4.00 -8.47 -11.50
C THR A 137 -3.63 -8.73 -10.03
N SER A 138 -3.07 -7.72 -9.33
CA SER A 138 -2.68 -7.82 -7.92
C SER A 138 -3.88 -8.12 -7.03
N MET A 139 -5.01 -7.43 -7.25
CA MET A 139 -6.24 -7.64 -6.48
C MET A 139 -6.90 -8.98 -6.77
N ALA A 140 -6.89 -9.44 -8.04
CA ALA A 140 -7.40 -10.77 -8.39
C ALA A 140 -6.58 -11.88 -7.71
N LEU A 141 -5.25 -11.73 -7.66
CA LEU A 141 -4.38 -12.64 -6.94
C LEU A 141 -4.66 -12.62 -5.43
N ALA A 142 -4.79 -11.43 -4.83
CA ALA A 142 -5.14 -11.28 -3.41
C ALA A 142 -6.44 -12.03 -3.06
N GLN A 143 -7.48 -11.90 -3.90
CA GLN A 143 -8.74 -12.62 -3.71
C GLN A 143 -8.55 -14.13 -3.85
N SER A 144 -7.77 -14.59 -4.84
CA SER A 144 -7.51 -16.02 -5.05
C SER A 144 -6.70 -16.67 -3.92
N MET A 145 -5.86 -15.90 -3.24
CA MET A 145 -5.09 -16.36 -2.07
C MET A 145 -5.97 -16.54 -0.83
N GLY A 146 -7.11 -15.85 -0.75
CA GLY A 146 -8.04 -15.94 0.37
C GLY A 146 -8.23 -14.65 1.16
N LEU A 147 -7.63 -13.52 0.74
CA LEU A 147 -7.90 -12.23 1.37
C LEU A 147 -9.36 -11.83 1.15
N ASN A 148 -9.93 -11.17 2.16
CA ASN A 148 -11.25 -10.57 2.05
C ASN A 148 -11.15 -9.23 1.31
N VAL A 149 -11.15 -9.28 -0.02
CA VAL A 149 -11.10 -8.08 -0.86
C VAL A 149 -12.43 -7.32 -0.76
N VAL A 150 -12.43 -6.21 -0.01
CA VAL A 150 -13.63 -5.41 0.27
C VAL A 150 -13.90 -4.33 -0.78
N ALA A 151 -12.88 -3.90 -1.50
CA ALA A 151 -13.01 -2.99 -2.64
C ALA A 151 -11.80 -3.06 -3.57
N VAL A 152 -12.04 -2.73 -4.84
CA VAL A 152 -10.99 -2.52 -5.85
C VAL A 152 -11.19 -1.11 -6.42
N SER A 153 -10.16 -0.29 -6.33
CA SER A 153 -10.12 1.06 -6.87
C SER A 153 -9.35 1.06 -8.20
N GLY A 154 -9.93 1.71 -9.22
CA GLY A 154 -9.25 1.95 -10.48
C GLY A 154 -8.21 3.06 -10.38
N THR A 155 -7.24 3.07 -11.30
CA THR A 155 -6.25 4.15 -11.39
C THR A 155 -6.71 5.27 -12.34
N THR A 156 -7.45 4.94 -13.39
CA THR A 156 -7.89 5.90 -14.43
C THR A 156 -8.88 6.94 -13.90
N GLY A 157 -8.63 8.22 -14.17
CA GLY A 157 -9.52 9.33 -13.76
C GLY A 157 -9.51 9.63 -12.25
N THR A 158 -8.52 9.13 -11.51
CA THR A 158 -8.39 9.32 -10.06
C THR A 158 -7.10 10.04 -9.70
N THR A 159 -7.11 10.76 -8.58
CA THR A 159 -5.91 11.38 -7.99
C THR A 159 -5.39 10.51 -6.84
N ASN A 160 -4.17 10.78 -6.34
CA ASN A 160 -3.66 10.16 -5.11
C ASN A 160 -4.69 10.27 -3.98
N ARG A 161 -5.29 11.45 -3.81
CA ARG A 161 -6.33 11.72 -2.82
C ARG A 161 -7.59 10.89 -3.03
N THR A 162 -8.18 10.88 -4.23
CA THR A 162 -9.44 10.16 -4.43
C THR A 162 -9.26 8.64 -4.31
N ARG A 163 -8.08 8.12 -4.68
CA ARG A 163 -7.71 6.71 -4.42
C ARG A 163 -7.56 6.43 -2.92
N ALA A 164 -6.86 7.28 -2.18
CA ALA A 164 -6.73 7.14 -0.73
C ALA A 164 -8.10 7.16 -0.04
N ILE A 165 -8.97 8.09 -0.43
CA ILE A 165 -10.34 8.17 0.11
C ILE A 165 -11.12 6.90 -0.19
N ALA A 166 -11.11 6.41 -1.43
CA ALA A 166 -11.86 5.21 -1.82
C ALA A 166 -11.39 3.97 -1.03
N ASN A 167 -10.08 3.77 -0.92
CA ASN A 167 -9.51 2.64 -0.20
C ASN A 167 -9.87 2.68 1.29
N VAL A 168 -9.61 3.81 1.96
CA VAL A 168 -9.90 3.96 3.39
C VAL A 168 -11.40 3.90 3.67
N PHE A 169 -12.24 4.45 2.79
CA PHE A 169 -13.69 4.37 2.92
C PHE A 169 -14.19 2.93 2.92
N ALA A 170 -13.65 2.08 2.04
CA ALA A 170 -14.03 0.68 1.98
C ALA A 170 -13.71 -0.07 3.28
N LEU A 171 -12.51 0.13 3.83
CA LEU A 171 -12.10 -0.46 5.10
C LEU A 171 -12.94 0.08 6.27
N ALA A 172 -13.16 1.39 6.33
CA ALA A 172 -13.99 2.01 7.36
C ALA A 172 -15.42 1.46 7.33
N ARG A 173 -16.02 1.33 6.13
CA ARG A 173 -17.34 0.73 5.96
C ARG A 173 -17.36 -0.74 6.40
N PHE A 174 -16.35 -1.52 6.04
CA PHE A 174 -16.23 -2.92 6.44
C PHE A 174 -16.20 -3.07 7.98
N TRP A 175 -15.42 -2.23 8.67
CA TRP A 175 -15.34 -2.21 10.13
C TRP A 175 -16.41 -1.36 10.83
N LYS A 176 -17.36 -0.79 10.09
CA LYS A 176 -18.43 0.08 10.61
C LYS A 176 -17.90 1.30 11.38
N LEU A 177 -16.75 1.83 10.97
CA LEU A 177 -16.16 3.04 11.51
C LEU A 177 -16.81 4.28 10.91
N SER A 178 -16.94 5.34 11.72
CA SER A 178 -17.31 6.66 11.21
C SER A 178 -16.11 7.27 10.51
N TYR A 179 -16.25 7.59 9.22
CA TYR A 179 -15.18 8.18 8.44
C TYR A 179 -15.69 9.43 7.71
N ARG A 180 -15.00 10.55 7.93
CA ARG A 180 -15.17 11.79 7.19
C ARG A 180 -13.86 12.08 6.47
N PRO A 181 -13.83 12.05 5.12
CA PRO A 181 -12.61 12.29 4.36
C PRO A 181 -11.95 13.62 4.73
N ALA A 182 -10.63 13.61 4.88
CA ALA A 182 -9.85 14.83 5.04
C ALA A 182 -9.75 15.55 3.69
N MET A 183 -10.63 16.52 3.47
CA MET A 183 -10.71 17.28 2.20
C MET A 183 -9.71 18.43 2.13
N ASN A 184 -9.20 18.91 3.28
CA ASN A 184 -8.29 20.05 3.36
C ASN A 184 -6.84 19.62 3.11
N GLY A 185 -6.40 19.85 1.87
CA GLY A 185 -5.00 19.72 1.42
C GLY A 185 -4.76 20.55 0.16
N GLY A 186 -5.36 21.75 0.10
CA GLY A 186 -5.08 22.74 -0.94
C GLY A 186 -3.85 23.55 -0.56
N CYS A 187 -3.05 23.92 -1.57
CA CYS A 187 -1.85 24.75 -1.50
C CYS A 187 -1.89 25.80 -0.37
N HIS A 188 -0.85 25.83 0.46
CA HIS A 188 -0.42 27.11 0.99
C HIS A 188 0.19 27.89 -0.17
N HIS A 189 -0.43 29.02 -0.49
CA HIS A 189 0.09 30.05 -1.38
C HIS A 189 1.40 30.64 -0.86
#